data_AF-A0A061NPM4-F1
#
_entry.id   AF-A0A061NPM4-F1
#
_cell.length_a   1.000
_cell.length_b   1.000
_cell.length_c   1.000
_cell.angle_alpha   90.00
_cell.angle_beta   90.00
_cell.angle_gamma   90.00
#
_symmetry.space_group_name_H-M   'P 1'
#
loop_
_entity.id
_entity.type
_entity.pdbx_description
1 polymer ?
#
loop_
_entity_poly.entity_id
_entity_poly.type
_entity_poly.pdbx_seq_one_letter_code
_entity_poly.pdbx_strand_id
1 'polypeptide(L)'
;MKDNFWRELPRPFFILAPMEDVTDVVFRHVVSEAARPDVFFTEFTNSESYCHPEGKQSVRGRLTFTEDEQPMVAHIWGDKPELFEQMSIGMAEEGFRGIDLNMGCPVQNVAGNGKGSGLIRRPDVVAELIQAAKAGGFQSV
;
A
#
# COMPACT_ATOMS: atom_id res chain seq x y z
N MET A 1 20.53 -3.80 -6.73
CA MET A 1 19.17 -4.38 -6.73
C MET A 1 18.78 -4.57 -5.28
N LYS A 2 17.73 -3.89 -4.78
CA LYS A 2 17.21 -4.10 -3.42
C LYS A 2 16.63 -5.51 -3.30
N ASP A 3 16.74 -6.12 -2.13
CA ASP A 3 16.24 -7.46 -1.80
C ASP A 3 14.72 -7.59 -2.06
N ASN A 4 14.32 -8.69 -2.70
CA ASN A 4 12.92 -8.98 -3.02
C ASN A 4 12.39 -10.11 -2.13
N PHE A 5 11.84 -9.70 -0.98
CA PHE A 5 11.42 -10.62 0.07
C PHE A 5 10.37 -11.64 -0.40
N TRP A 6 9.55 -11.32 -1.41
CA TRP A 6 8.55 -12.25 -1.97
C TRP A 6 9.15 -13.56 -2.50
N ARG A 7 10.43 -13.54 -2.91
CA ARG A 7 11.13 -14.74 -3.39
C ARG A 7 11.64 -15.61 -2.25
N GLU A 8 11.72 -15.08 -1.04
CA GLU A 8 12.29 -15.71 0.14
C GLU A 8 11.21 -16.30 1.07
N LEU A 9 9.93 -15.94 0.85
CA LEU A 9 8.81 -16.43 1.66
C LEU A 9 8.61 -17.96 1.54
N PRO A 10 8.18 -18.62 2.63
CA PRO A 10 7.75 -20.02 2.60
C PRO A 10 6.54 -20.20 1.66
N ARG A 11 6.33 -21.43 1.16
CA ARG A 11 5.18 -21.73 0.30
C ARG A 11 4.36 -22.89 0.88
N PRO A 12 3.06 -22.71 1.17
CA PRO A 12 2.30 -21.46 1.04
C PRO A 12 2.75 -20.39 2.07
N PHE A 13 2.52 -19.12 1.76
CA PHE A 13 2.63 -18.00 2.71
C PHE A 13 1.25 -17.41 2.98
N PHE A 14 1.14 -16.70 4.08
CA PHE A 14 -0.08 -16.04 4.53
C PHE A 14 0.14 -14.54 4.66
N ILE A 15 -0.90 -13.77 4.35
CA ILE A 15 -0.94 -12.33 4.54
C ILE A 15 -2.13 -11.97 5.40
N LEU A 16 -2.03 -10.88 6.16
CA LEU A 16 -3.20 -10.22 6.73
C LEU A 16 -3.73 -9.21 5.70
N ALA A 17 -4.95 -9.43 5.22
CA ALA A 17 -5.57 -8.53 4.26
C ALA A 17 -5.76 -7.13 4.84
N PRO A 18 -5.52 -6.05 4.06
CA PRO A 18 -5.69 -4.69 4.55
C PRO A 18 -7.17 -4.35 4.70
N MET A 19 -7.54 -3.76 5.84
CA MET A 19 -8.90 -3.33 6.14
C MET A 19 -8.86 -1.93 6.78
N GLU A 20 -9.47 -0.96 6.10
CA GLU A 20 -9.58 0.42 6.58
C GLU A 20 -10.30 0.51 7.93
N ASP A 21 -9.75 1.31 8.85
CA ASP A 21 -10.20 1.51 10.24
C ASP A 21 -10.22 0.21 11.08
N VAL A 22 -9.49 -0.83 10.66
CA VAL A 22 -9.43 -2.13 11.34
C VAL A 22 -7.99 -2.60 11.52
N THR A 23 -7.21 -2.71 10.43
CA THR A 23 -5.84 -3.25 10.48
C THR A 23 -4.81 -2.18 10.80
N ASP A 24 -5.05 -1.41 11.86
CA ASP A 24 -4.08 -0.46 12.39
C ASP A 24 -2.90 -1.20 13.07
N VAL A 25 -1.89 -0.44 13.54
CA VAL A 25 -0.71 -1.01 14.20
C VAL A 25 -1.07 -1.89 15.41
N VAL A 26 -2.04 -1.45 16.22
CA VAL A 26 -2.44 -2.16 17.44
C VAL A 26 -3.08 -3.50 17.09
N PHE A 27 -3.99 -3.52 16.12
CA PHE A 27 -4.64 -4.74 15.67
C PHE A 27 -3.64 -5.73 15.06
N ARG A 28 -2.69 -5.24 14.26
CA ARG A 28 -1.65 -6.10 13.65
C ARG A 28 -0.76 -6.73 14.73
N HIS A 29 -0.44 -6.03 15.82
CA HIS A 29 0.24 -6.64 16.97
C HIS A 29 -0.60 -7.71 17.66
N VAL A 30 -1.91 -7.49 17.86
CA VAL A 30 -2.81 -8.52 18.41
C VAL A 30 -2.81 -9.78 17.54
N VAL A 31 -2.86 -9.63 16.21
CA VAL A 31 -2.76 -10.76 15.27
C VAL A 31 -1.40 -11.43 15.36
N SER A 32 -0.30 -10.67 15.45
CA SER A 32 1.06 -11.19 15.58
C SER A 32 1.24 -12.08 16.81
N GLU A 33 0.64 -11.71 17.95
CA GLU A 33 0.69 -12.51 19.18
C GLU A 33 -0.11 -13.82 19.08
N ALA A 34 -1.20 -13.84 18.30
CA ALA A 34 -2.03 -15.03 18.15
C ALA A 34 -1.48 -16.00 17.09
N ALA A 35 -1.24 -15.49 15.89
CA ALA A 35 -0.71 -16.22 14.74
C ALA A 35 -0.23 -15.23 13.67
N ARG A 36 1.06 -14.88 13.74
CA ARG A 36 1.67 -13.91 12.83
C ARG A 36 1.63 -14.39 11.35
N PRO A 37 1.14 -13.56 10.41
CA PRO A 37 1.28 -13.81 8.97
C PRO A 37 2.74 -13.61 8.50
N ASP A 38 3.04 -14.07 7.29
CA ASP A 38 4.36 -13.85 6.68
C ASP A 38 4.55 -12.41 6.19
N VAL A 39 3.46 -11.70 5.87
CA VAL A 39 3.47 -10.31 5.37
C VAL A 39 2.31 -9.52 5.94
N PHE A 40 2.57 -8.27 6.33
CA PHE A 40 1.56 -7.31 6.72
C PHE A 40 1.36 -6.21 5.67
N PHE A 41 0.15 -5.66 5.67
CA PHE A 41 -0.24 -4.52 4.85
C PHE A 41 -0.82 -3.42 5.74
N THR A 42 -0.63 -2.17 5.34
CA THR A 42 -1.26 -1.03 6.01
C THR A 42 -2.74 -0.90 5.66
N GLU A 43 -3.41 0.00 6.36
CA GLU A 43 -4.69 0.56 5.92
C GLU A 43 -4.54 1.39 4.63
N PHE A 44 -5.65 1.92 4.12
CA PHE A 44 -5.71 2.45 2.75
C PHE A 44 -5.29 3.92 2.71
N THR A 45 -4.14 4.21 2.10
CA THR A 45 -3.67 5.61 1.99
C THR A 45 -3.86 6.17 0.58
N ASN A 46 -4.52 7.33 0.50
CA ASN A 46 -4.69 8.04 -0.76
C ASN A 46 -3.43 8.83 -1.15
N SER A 47 -3.00 8.72 -2.40
CA SER A 47 -1.80 9.40 -2.92
C SER A 47 -1.92 10.93 -2.96
N GLU A 48 -3.11 11.49 -3.22
CA GLU A 48 -3.38 12.94 -3.19
C GLU A 48 -3.22 13.50 -1.79
N SER A 49 -3.82 12.86 -0.78
CA SER A 49 -3.64 13.30 0.61
C SER A 49 -2.20 13.18 1.08
N TYR A 50 -1.50 12.09 0.74
CA TYR A 50 -0.08 11.92 1.10
C TYR A 50 0.81 13.03 0.51
N CYS A 51 0.59 13.38 -0.76
CA CYS A 51 1.42 14.35 -1.47
C CYS A 51 0.99 15.81 -1.23
N HIS A 52 -0.19 16.05 -0.64
CA HIS A 52 -0.67 17.39 -0.34
C HIS A 52 -0.11 17.90 1.00
N PRO A 53 0.45 19.13 1.08
CA PRO A 53 1.04 19.66 2.33
C PRO A 53 0.08 19.63 3.53
N GLU A 54 -1.19 19.96 3.31
CA GLU A 54 -2.22 19.95 4.35
C GLU A 54 -2.87 18.57 4.54
N GLY A 55 -2.75 17.68 3.55
CA GLY A 55 -3.34 16.35 3.57
C GLY A 55 -2.47 15.30 4.25
N LYS A 56 -1.15 15.47 4.22
CA LYS A 56 -0.21 14.43 4.68
C LYS A 56 -0.45 14.02 6.13
N GLN A 57 -0.83 14.97 6.99
CA GLN A 57 -1.08 14.70 8.40
C GLN A 57 -2.33 13.82 8.63
N SER A 58 -3.34 13.90 7.77
CA SER A 58 -4.58 13.12 7.94
C SER A 58 -4.40 11.63 7.64
N VAL A 59 -3.39 11.27 6.85
CA VAL A 59 -3.12 9.88 6.44
C VAL A 59 -1.93 9.24 7.16
N ARG A 60 -1.14 10.02 7.90
CA ARG A 60 0.08 9.53 8.57
C ARG A 60 -0.17 8.33 9.49
N GLY A 61 -1.29 8.31 10.21
CA GLY A 61 -1.65 7.20 11.10
C GLY A 61 -1.78 5.86 10.37
N ARG A 62 -2.37 5.87 9.16
CA ARG A 62 -2.56 4.67 8.34
C ARG A 62 -1.26 4.03 7.88
N LEU A 63 -0.22 4.85 7.69
CA LEU A 63 1.12 4.42 7.28
C LEU A 63 2.02 4.06 8.47
N THR A 64 1.50 4.12 9.70
CA THR A 64 2.32 3.84 10.89
C THR A 64 2.50 2.33 11.05
N PHE A 65 3.75 1.92 11.24
CA PHE A 65 4.15 0.57 11.62
C PHE A 65 5.40 0.63 12.53
N THR A 66 5.72 -0.50 13.11
CA THR A 66 6.86 -0.76 13.98
C THR A 66 7.77 -1.81 13.35
N GLU A 67 9.07 -1.75 13.62
CA GLU A 67 10.07 -2.56 12.90
C GLU A 67 9.84 -4.08 13.05
N ASP A 68 9.21 -4.51 14.15
CA ASP A 68 8.85 -5.90 14.37
C ASP A 68 7.71 -6.39 13.45
N GLU A 69 7.05 -5.53 12.67
CA GLU A 69 6.01 -5.91 11.70
C GLU A 69 6.57 -6.22 10.29
N GLN A 70 7.88 -6.15 10.09
CA GLN A 70 8.49 -6.43 8.77
C GLN A 70 8.26 -7.89 8.32
N PRO A 71 8.08 -8.15 7.00
CA PRO A 71 7.98 -7.18 5.92
C PRO A 71 6.61 -6.47 5.87
N MET A 72 6.64 -5.14 5.79
CA MET A 72 5.45 -4.28 5.69
C MET A 72 5.25 -3.74 4.27
N VAL A 73 4.01 -3.81 3.76
CA VAL A 73 3.60 -3.31 2.43
C VAL A 73 2.61 -2.17 2.60
N ALA A 74 2.89 -1.02 1.96
CA ALA A 74 1.96 0.11 1.99
C ALA A 74 0.81 -0.11 1.02
N HIS A 75 -0.43 -0.08 1.51
CA HIS A 75 -1.63 -0.18 0.68
C HIS A 75 -2.12 1.19 0.23
N ILE A 76 -2.01 1.48 -1.07
CA ILE A 76 -2.23 2.83 -1.61
C ILE A 76 -3.34 2.87 -2.66
N TRP A 77 -3.92 4.05 -2.88
CA TRP A 77 -4.93 4.25 -3.92
C TRP A 77 -4.93 5.67 -4.50
N GLY A 78 -5.41 5.78 -5.74
CA GLY A 78 -5.49 7.02 -6.50
C GLY A 78 -5.52 6.72 -8.00
N ASP A 79 -5.31 7.74 -8.83
CA ASP A 79 -5.29 7.60 -10.30
C ASP A 79 -4.33 8.54 -11.03
N LYS A 80 -3.38 9.12 -10.28
CA LYS A 80 -2.37 10.07 -10.79
C LYS A 80 -0.97 9.46 -10.70
N PRO A 81 -0.36 9.06 -11.83
CA PRO A 81 0.97 8.45 -11.85
C PRO A 81 2.04 9.28 -11.12
N GLU A 82 2.04 10.60 -11.30
CA GLU A 82 3.00 11.51 -10.67
C GLU A 82 2.97 11.46 -9.14
N LEU A 83 1.78 11.25 -8.56
CA LEU A 83 1.62 11.12 -7.11
C LEU A 83 2.03 9.73 -6.61
N PHE A 84 1.86 8.71 -7.45
CA PHE A 84 2.30 7.35 -7.15
C PHE A 84 3.83 7.25 -7.15
N GLU A 85 4.49 7.94 -8.07
CA GLU A 85 5.95 8.07 -8.09
C GLU A 85 6.45 8.75 -6.80
N GLN A 86 5.90 9.91 -6.47
CA GLN A 86 6.29 10.65 -5.25
C GLN A 86 6.05 9.82 -3.98
N MET A 87 4.86 9.20 -3.87
CA MET A 87 4.53 8.36 -2.73
C MET A 87 5.43 7.12 -2.68
N SER A 88 5.75 6.51 -3.82
CA SER A 88 6.62 5.33 -3.87
C SER A 88 8.02 5.60 -3.34
N ILE A 89 8.61 6.72 -3.73
CA ILE A 89 9.90 7.16 -3.19
C ILE A 89 9.79 7.36 -1.67
N GLY A 90 8.74 8.05 -1.21
CA GLY A 90 8.51 8.28 0.22
C GLY A 90 8.33 6.99 1.02
N MET A 91 7.60 6.00 0.51
CA MET A 91 7.43 4.71 1.18
C MET A 91 8.76 3.96 1.29
N ALA A 92 9.60 4.05 0.27
CA ALA A 92 10.92 3.42 0.32
C ALA A 92 11.84 4.10 1.36
N GLU A 93 11.71 5.41 1.55
CA GLU A 93 12.42 6.17 2.58
C GLU A 93 11.88 5.89 3.99
N GLU A 94 10.57 5.66 4.12
CA GLU A 94 9.89 5.30 5.38
C GLU A 94 10.12 3.84 5.79
N GLY A 95 10.80 3.03 4.96
CA GLY A 95 11.22 1.66 5.31
C GLY A 95 10.24 0.55 4.91
N PHE A 96 9.23 0.87 4.09
CA PHE A 96 8.35 -0.15 3.51
C PHE A 96 9.13 -1.11 2.60
N ARG A 97 8.64 -2.34 2.49
CA ARG A 97 9.24 -3.39 1.64
C ARG A 97 8.53 -3.57 0.31
N GLY A 98 7.35 -2.99 0.17
CA GLY A 98 6.56 -3.02 -1.06
C GLY A 98 5.42 -1.99 -1.02
N ILE A 99 4.74 -1.88 -2.14
CA ILE A 99 3.50 -1.12 -2.30
C ILE A 99 2.46 -2.05 -2.93
N ASP A 100 1.22 -1.95 -2.45
CA ASP A 100 0.05 -2.59 -3.05
C ASP A 100 -0.95 -1.56 -3.56
N LEU A 101 -1.55 -1.86 -4.70
CA LEU A 101 -2.44 -0.97 -5.42
C LEU A 101 -3.89 -1.36 -5.22
N ASN A 102 -4.65 -0.54 -4.49
CA ASN A 102 -6.08 -0.78 -4.33
C ASN A 102 -6.82 -0.54 -5.66
N MET A 103 -7.14 -1.64 -6.34
CA MET A 103 -8.01 -1.68 -7.52
C MET A 103 -9.33 -2.41 -7.24
N GLY A 104 -9.68 -2.62 -5.97
CA GLY A 104 -10.80 -3.47 -5.57
C GLY A 104 -11.98 -2.73 -4.94
N CYS A 105 -11.76 -1.54 -4.36
CA CYS A 105 -12.80 -0.84 -3.60
C CYS A 105 -14.03 -0.47 -4.46
N PRO A 106 -15.24 -0.94 -4.11
CA PRO A 106 -16.47 -0.69 -4.88
C PRO A 106 -17.24 0.55 -4.42
N VAL A 107 -16.75 1.28 -3.40
CA VAL A 107 -17.47 2.42 -2.82
C VAL A 107 -17.68 3.49 -3.90
N GLN A 108 -18.91 3.97 -4.03
CA GLN A 108 -19.37 4.84 -5.13
C GLN A 108 -18.52 6.11 -5.29
N ASN A 109 -18.10 6.73 -4.20
CA ASN A 109 -17.26 7.94 -4.23
C ASN A 109 -15.80 7.68 -4.69
N VAL A 110 -15.37 6.42 -4.75
CA VAL A 110 -14.06 6.01 -5.27
C VAL A 110 -14.24 5.46 -6.69
N ALA A 111 -15.07 4.43 -6.84
CA ALA A 111 -15.30 3.72 -8.10
C ALA A 111 -15.96 4.62 -9.17
N GLY A 112 -16.94 5.44 -8.79
CA GLY A 112 -17.61 6.38 -9.70
C GLY A 112 -16.69 7.47 -10.25
N ASN A 113 -15.59 7.76 -9.55
CA ASN A 113 -14.56 8.69 -9.98
C ASN A 113 -13.40 7.99 -10.73
N GLY A 114 -13.58 6.73 -11.14
CA GLY A 114 -12.57 5.98 -11.90
C GLY A 114 -11.34 5.56 -11.09
N LYS A 115 -11.44 5.53 -9.76
CA LYS A 115 -10.43 5.04 -8.80
C LYS A 115 -10.89 3.70 -8.21
N GLY A 116 -10.04 3.00 -7.45
CA GLY A 116 -10.41 1.70 -6.85
C GLY A 116 -10.86 0.70 -7.93
N SER A 117 -12.00 0.04 -7.73
CA SER A 117 -12.57 -0.86 -8.75
C SER A 117 -12.92 -0.19 -10.09
N GLY A 118 -13.06 1.13 -10.13
CA GLY A 118 -13.24 1.88 -11.38
C GLY A 118 -12.04 1.77 -12.33
N LEU A 119 -10.85 1.48 -11.80
CA LEU A 119 -9.61 1.30 -12.58
C LEU A 119 -9.67 0.09 -13.52
N ILE A 120 -10.55 -0.89 -13.28
CA ILE A 120 -10.72 -2.04 -14.19
C ILE A 120 -11.12 -1.62 -15.61
N ARG A 121 -11.71 -0.42 -15.76
CA ARG A 121 -12.11 0.17 -17.05
C ARG A 121 -11.04 1.09 -17.66
N ARG A 122 -9.90 1.28 -16.98
CA ARG A 122 -8.82 2.21 -17.34
C ARG A 122 -7.45 1.49 -17.34
N PRO A 123 -7.26 0.42 -18.14
CA PRO A 123 -6.03 -0.38 -18.10
C PRO A 123 -4.76 0.42 -18.44
N ASP A 124 -4.85 1.42 -19.32
CA ASP A 124 -3.71 2.28 -19.67
C ASP A 124 -3.24 3.08 -18.45
N VAL A 125 -4.18 3.64 -17.68
CA VAL A 125 -3.89 4.36 -16.43
C VAL A 125 -3.29 3.40 -15.40
N VAL A 126 -3.81 2.18 -15.29
CA VAL A 126 -3.24 1.16 -14.39
C VAL A 126 -1.78 0.86 -14.76
N ALA A 127 -1.45 0.73 -16.05
CA ALA A 127 -0.08 0.52 -16.49
C ALA A 127 0.84 1.69 -16.11
N GLU A 128 0.37 2.93 -16.27
CA GLU A 128 1.10 4.13 -15.84
C GLU A 128 1.29 4.18 -14.32
N LEU A 129 0.26 3.85 -13.53
CA LEU A 129 0.34 3.79 -12.06
C LEU A 129 1.35 2.75 -11.58
N ILE A 130 1.30 1.53 -12.14
CA ILE A 130 2.25 0.45 -11.82
C ILE A 130 3.68 0.89 -12.16
N GLN A 131 3.87 1.54 -13.32
CA GLN A 131 5.19 2.00 -13.72
C GLN A 131 5.72 3.09 -12.81
N ALA A 132 4.88 4.07 -12.43
CA ALA A 132 5.25 5.13 -11.50
C ALA A 132 5.56 4.59 -10.10
N ALA A 133 4.78 3.65 -9.58
CA ALA A 133 5.00 3.06 -8.27
C ALA A 133 6.29 2.21 -8.17
N LYS A 134 6.96 1.89 -9.28
CA LYS A 134 8.31 1.28 -9.26
C LYS A 134 9.43 2.27 -8.91
N ALA A 135 9.17 3.58 -8.89
CA ALA A 135 10.19 4.60 -8.66
C ALA A 135 10.92 4.48 -7.31
N GLY A 136 10.25 4.00 -6.25
CA GLY A 136 10.87 3.69 -4.94
C GLY A 136 11.85 2.51 -4.96
N GLY A 137 11.99 1.84 -6.10
CA GLY A 137 12.86 0.68 -6.28
C GLY A 137 12.28 -0.62 -5.74
N PHE A 138 10.96 -0.68 -5.53
CA PHE A 138 10.25 -1.90 -5.20
C PHE A 138 10.27 -2.85 -6.40
N GLN A 139 10.60 -4.12 -6.16
CA GLN A 139 10.54 -5.15 -7.19
C GLN A 139 9.13 -5.73 -7.38
N SER A 140 8.20 -5.35 -6.50
CA SER A 140 6.79 -5.74 -6.48
C SER A 140 5.93 -4.48 -6.33
N VAL A 141 5.05 -4.28 -7.30
CA VAL A 141 3.98 -3.28 -7.34
C VAL A 141 2.77 -4.00 -7.91
#